data_AF-A0A564UEX5-F1
#
_entry.id   AF-A0A564UEX5-F1
#
_cell.length_a   1.000
_cell.length_b   1.000
_cell.length_c   1.000
_cell.angle_alpha   90.00
_cell.angle_beta   90.00
_cell.angle_gamma   90.00
#
_symmetry.space_group_name_H-M   'P 1'
#
loop_
_entity.id
_entity.type
_entity.pdbx_description
1 polymer ?
#
loop_
_entity_poly.entity_id
_entity_poly.type
_entity_poly.pdbx_seq_one_letter_code
_entity_poly.pdbx_strand_id
1 'polypeptide(L)'
;MEKQEYIEEVNLIKEQNDTEFEIYPMAVEIIRPTIKNLSKRYVFARRKTDKGQIYYGISSFPDVAILDKKFKNISNKTISEEVWHQLKGCLEVKALETKLITKDQIEEVLSTKPDKLKKEIGQLIGEILWYKKVLYTNGVEWRCLYINEYSEELIKRIIGMVNERIDSEKENPNKDFDWWERFKDIEFKIVDECITKNCIENWDDFIAKIHKINWE
;
A
#
# COMPACT_ATOMS: atom_id res chain seq x y z
N MET A 1 -13.77 -15.83 6.92
CA MET A 1 -14.54 -15.88 5.69
C MET A 1 -14.25 -17.17 4.96
N GLU A 2 -15.31 -17.95 4.73
CA GLU A 2 -15.26 -19.16 3.92
C GLU A 2 -15.37 -18.82 2.43
N LYS A 3 -14.98 -19.74 1.54
CA LYS A 3 -15.03 -19.53 0.08
C LYS A 3 -16.40 -19.08 -0.41
N GLN A 4 -17.44 -19.76 0.06
CA GLN A 4 -18.81 -19.54 -0.42
C GLN A 4 -19.33 -18.15 -0.04
N GLU A 5 -19.06 -17.72 1.20
CA GLU A 5 -19.36 -16.38 1.69
C GLU A 5 -18.65 -15.31 0.86
N TYR A 6 -17.37 -15.52 0.53
CA TYR A 6 -16.62 -14.58 -0.32
C TYR A 6 -17.22 -14.46 -1.73
N ILE A 7 -17.61 -15.58 -2.34
CA ILE A 7 -18.23 -15.59 -3.68
C ILE A 7 -19.56 -14.86 -3.66
N GLU A 8 -20.38 -15.10 -2.64
CA GLU A 8 -21.68 -14.45 -2.47
C GLU A 8 -21.52 -12.93 -2.34
N GLU A 9 -20.62 -12.46 -1.47
CA GLU A 9 -20.36 -11.04 -1.31
C GLU A 9 -19.80 -10.39 -2.60
N VAL A 10 -18.87 -11.05 -3.31
CA VAL A 10 -18.39 -10.53 -4.62
C VAL A 10 -19.56 -10.35 -5.60
N ASN A 11 -20.48 -11.31 -5.67
CA ASN A 11 -21.63 -11.20 -6.57
C ASN A 11 -22.59 -10.08 -6.13
N LEU A 12 -22.85 -9.94 -4.83
CA LEU A 12 -23.68 -8.88 -4.28
C LEU A 12 -23.09 -7.50 -4.58
N ILE A 13 -21.78 -7.31 -4.44
CA ILE A 13 -21.10 -6.06 -4.80
C ILE A 13 -21.33 -5.72 -6.27
N LYS A 14 -21.14 -6.69 -7.18
CA LYS A 14 -21.36 -6.49 -8.63
C LYS A 14 -22.80 -6.09 -8.95
N GLU A 15 -23.77 -6.70 -8.27
CA GLU A 15 -25.18 -6.49 -8.55
C GLU A 15 -25.76 -5.24 -7.88
N GLN A 16 -25.23 -4.85 -6.71
CA GLN A 16 -25.88 -3.87 -5.83
C GLN A 16 -25.10 -2.57 -5.68
N ASN A 17 -23.77 -2.62 -5.57
CA ASN A 17 -22.94 -1.45 -5.28
C ASN A 17 -21.45 -1.68 -5.62
N ASP A 18 -21.09 -1.68 -6.92
CA ASP A 18 -19.71 -1.90 -7.35
C ASP A 18 -18.83 -0.68 -7.05
N THR A 19 -18.40 -0.61 -5.78
CA THR A 19 -17.50 0.41 -5.27
C THR A 19 -16.39 -0.24 -4.46
N GLU A 20 -15.21 0.37 -4.50
CA GLU A 20 -14.01 -0.13 -3.82
C GLU A 20 -14.22 -0.38 -2.32
N PHE A 21 -15.03 0.47 -1.67
CA PHE A 21 -15.30 0.43 -0.24
C PHE A 21 -15.97 -0.86 0.24
N GLU A 22 -16.77 -1.50 -0.62
CA GLU A 22 -17.45 -2.76 -0.27
C GLU A 22 -16.47 -3.93 -0.15
N ILE A 23 -15.30 -3.83 -0.81
CA ILE A 23 -14.28 -4.90 -0.80
C ILE A 23 -13.43 -4.82 0.47
N TYR A 24 -13.32 -3.65 1.12
CA TYR A 24 -12.44 -3.46 2.28
C TYR A 24 -12.71 -4.44 3.43
N PRO A 25 -13.97 -4.67 3.88
CA PRO A 25 -14.25 -5.58 4.98
C PRO A 25 -13.85 -7.03 4.64
N MET A 26 -14.15 -7.47 3.42
CA MET A 26 -13.79 -8.81 2.93
C MET A 26 -12.27 -8.97 2.91
N ALA A 27 -11.56 -8.01 2.31
CA ALA A 27 -10.12 -8.07 2.18
C ALA A 27 -9.41 -8.08 3.54
N VAL A 28 -9.88 -7.25 4.47
CA VAL A 28 -9.38 -7.24 5.85
C VAL A 28 -9.69 -8.53 6.60
N GLU A 29 -10.82 -9.17 6.32
CA GLU A 29 -11.15 -10.46 6.90
C GLU A 29 -10.22 -11.57 6.44
N ILE A 30 -9.93 -11.64 5.13
CA ILE A 30 -9.00 -12.62 4.55
C ILE A 30 -7.62 -12.55 5.20
N ILE A 31 -7.09 -11.36 5.41
CA ILE A 31 -5.75 -11.21 5.99
C ILE A 31 -5.73 -11.26 7.52
N ARG A 32 -6.89 -11.23 8.18
CA ARG A 32 -7.00 -11.16 9.65
C ARG A 32 -6.11 -12.19 10.38
N PRO A 33 -6.00 -13.46 9.93
CA PRO A 33 -5.13 -14.45 10.59
C PRO A 33 -3.65 -14.07 10.58
N THR A 34 -3.19 -13.37 9.54
CA THR A 34 -1.77 -13.05 9.30
C THR A 34 -1.35 -11.79 10.05
N ILE A 35 -2.30 -10.90 10.33
CA ILE A 35 -2.06 -9.64 11.05
C ILE A 35 -2.56 -9.67 12.51
N LYS A 36 -2.86 -10.85 13.07
CA LYS A 36 -3.46 -11.00 14.42
C LYS A 36 -2.67 -10.33 15.56
N ASN A 37 -1.35 -10.27 15.42
CA ASN A 37 -0.44 -9.67 16.41
C ASN A 37 -0.06 -8.23 16.06
N LEU A 38 -0.57 -7.71 14.95
CA LEU A 38 -0.37 -6.36 14.46
C LEU A 38 -1.62 -5.51 14.71
N SER A 39 -1.55 -4.26 14.32
CA SER A 39 -2.68 -3.35 14.30
C SER A 39 -3.01 -2.95 12.87
N LYS A 40 -4.31 -2.83 12.57
CA LYS A 40 -4.81 -2.30 11.29
C LYS A 40 -5.53 -0.97 11.52
N ARG A 41 -5.37 -0.02 10.61
CA ARG A 41 -6.07 1.27 10.65
C ARG A 41 -6.61 1.58 9.26
N TYR A 42 -7.92 1.77 9.16
CA TYR A 42 -8.56 2.27 7.95
C TYR A 42 -8.17 3.73 7.76
N VAL A 43 -7.53 4.06 6.64
CA VAL A 43 -6.98 5.40 6.39
C VAL A 43 -7.39 6.03 5.06
N PHE A 44 -8.18 5.34 4.23
CA PHE A 44 -8.71 5.80 2.93
C PHE A 44 -9.32 7.22 2.92
N ALA A 45 -10.00 7.63 4.00
CA ALA A 45 -10.67 8.94 4.11
C ALA A 45 -9.94 9.95 5.00
N ARG A 46 -8.64 9.73 5.30
CA ARG A 46 -7.89 10.62 6.19
C ARG A 46 -7.52 11.95 5.53
N ARG A 47 -7.36 12.95 6.39
CA ARG A 47 -6.76 14.25 6.06
C ARG A 47 -5.31 14.30 6.51
N LYS A 48 -4.48 15.00 5.75
CA LYS A 48 -3.10 15.35 6.13
C LYS A 48 -3.15 16.23 7.39
N THR A 49 -2.69 15.66 8.49
CA THR A 49 -2.55 16.30 9.82
C THR A 49 -1.23 15.83 10.41
N ASP A 50 -0.71 16.47 11.46
CA ASP A 50 0.53 16.03 12.10
C ASP A 50 0.49 14.56 12.54
N LYS A 51 -0.66 14.08 13.05
CA LYS A 51 -0.86 12.65 13.37
C LYS A 51 -1.14 11.78 12.14
N GLY A 52 -1.46 12.39 11.01
CA GLY A 52 -1.74 11.74 9.73
C GLY A 52 -0.50 11.48 8.88
N GLN A 53 0.62 12.18 9.11
CA GLN A 53 1.77 12.13 8.18
C GLN A 53 2.36 10.72 7.99
N ILE A 54 2.43 9.92 9.05
CA ILE A 54 2.87 8.52 8.97
C ILE A 54 1.99 7.66 8.05
N TYR A 55 0.70 8.01 7.89
CA TYR A 55 -0.22 7.30 7.00
C TYR A 55 -0.28 7.90 5.60
N TYR A 56 0.16 9.15 5.39
CA TYR A 56 0.22 9.69 4.04
C TYR A 56 1.49 9.25 3.32
N GLY A 57 2.61 9.14 4.07
CA GLY A 57 3.88 8.73 3.49
C GLY A 57 4.35 9.66 2.38
N ILE A 58 4.61 9.07 1.22
CA ILE A 58 5.17 9.74 0.03
C ILE A 58 4.06 10.29 -0.87
N SER A 59 3.12 9.42 -1.28
CA SER A 59 2.21 9.67 -2.40
C SER A 59 0.74 9.81 -1.98
N SER A 60 0.25 8.92 -1.11
CA SER A 60 -1.17 8.78 -0.76
C SER A 60 -1.39 8.07 0.57
N PHE A 61 -2.59 8.26 1.14
CA PHE A 61 -3.12 7.33 2.13
C PHE A 61 -3.54 6.04 1.41
N PRO A 62 -3.12 4.85 1.86
CA PRO A 62 -3.68 3.60 1.38
C PRO A 62 -5.05 3.35 2.03
N ASP A 63 -5.70 2.26 1.68
CA ASP A 63 -6.98 1.94 2.29
C ASP A 63 -6.86 1.51 3.74
N VAL A 64 -5.93 0.59 4.01
CA VAL A 64 -5.65 0.08 5.37
C VAL A 64 -4.15 0.02 5.62
N ALA A 65 -3.70 0.75 6.64
CA ALA A 65 -2.33 0.66 7.13
C ALA A 65 -2.19 -0.46 8.18
N ILE A 66 -1.09 -1.22 8.11
CA ILE A 66 -0.73 -2.29 9.04
C ILE A 66 0.52 -1.86 9.81
N LEU A 67 0.44 -1.90 11.15
CA LEU A 67 1.48 -1.38 12.04
C LEU A 67 1.73 -2.34 13.19
N ASP A 68 2.90 -2.20 13.82
CA ASP A 68 3.18 -2.84 15.10
C ASP A 68 2.10 -2.48 16.13
N LYS A 69 1.71 -3.44 16.97
CA LYS A 69 0.67 -3.26 17.99
C LYS A 69 1.07 -2.27 19.09
N LYS A 70 2.37 -2.06 19.29
CA LYS A 70 2.95 -1.12 20.24
C LYS A 70 3.07 0.30 19.67
N PHE A 71 2.79 0.50 18.38
CA PHE A 71 2.86 1.81 17.75
C PHE A 71 2.02 2.84 18.50
N LYS A 72 2.65 3.95 18.88
CA LYS A 72 1.98 5.10 19.49
C LYS A 72 2.04 6.27 18.52
N ASN A 73 0.88 6.68 18.03
CA ASN A 73 0.78 7.81 17.12
C ASN A 73 0.89 9.15 17.88
N ILE A 74 2.10 9.70 17.90
CA ILE A 74 2.39 11.04 18.40
C ILE A 74 2.29 12.07 17.25
N SER A 75 2.51 13.35 17.55
CA SER A 75 2.57 14.38 16.51
C SER A 75 3.78 14.13 15.60
N ASN A 76 3.56 13.80 14.33
CA ASN A 76 4.61 13.44 13.39
C ASN A 76 4.97 14.61 12.47
N LYS A 77 5.46 15.70 13.07
CA LYS A 77 5.97 16.86 12.30
C LYS A 77 7.23 16.52 11.51
N THR A 78 7.91 15.45 11.92
CA THR A 78 9.04 14.79 11.29
C THR A 78 8.89 13.29 11.61
N ILE A 79 9.25 12.42 10.68
CA ILE A 79 9.25 10.97 10.84
C ILE A 79 10.69 10.51 11.05
N SER A 80 10.93 9.78 12.14
CA SER A 80 12.19 9.08 12.36
C SER A 80 12.14 7.66 11.77
N GLU A 81 13.30 7.06 11.58
CA GLU A 81 13.41 5.67 11.15
C GLU A 81 12.76 4.70 12.14
N GLU A 82 12.91 4.91 13.45
CA GLU A 82 12.26 4.10 14.49
C GLU A 82 10.73 4.11 14.35
N VAL A 83 10.14 5.29 14.10
CA VAL A 83 8.70 5.43 13.87
C VAL A 83 8.29 4.73 12.57
N TRP A 84 9.06 4.89 11.50
CA TRP A 84 8.81 4.21 10.23
C TRP A 84 8.94 2.69 10.33
N HIS A 85 9.81 2.16 11.18
CA HIS A 85 9.93 0.72 11.47
C HIS A 85 8.69 0.10 12.13
N GLN A 86 7.85 0.92 12.76
CA GLN A 86 6.56 0.48 13.29
C GLN A 86 5.51 0.30 12.18
N LEU A 87 5.72 0.85 10.98
CA LEU A 87 4.91 0.58 9.81
C LEU A 87 5.33 -0.75 9.18
N LYS A 88 4.37 -1.67 8.99
CA LYS A 88 4.61 -3.05 8.58
C LYS A 88 4.10 -3.38 7.19
N GLY A 89 3.11 -2.63 6.71
CA GLY A 89 2.49 -2.87 5.42
C GLY A 89 1.24 -2.04 5.20
N CYS A 90 0.63 -2.21 4.04
CA CYS A 90 -0.74 -1.80 3.80
C CYS A 90 -1.49 -2.82 2.95
N LEU A 91 -2.81 -2.64 2.95
CA LEU A 91 -3.72 -3.20 1.98
C LEU A 91 -4.22 -2.02 1.14
N GLU A 92 -4.08 -2.15 -0.17
CA GLU A 92 -4.56 -1.23 -1.19
C GLU A 92 -5.53 -1.99 -2.09
N VAL A 93 -6.74 -1.47 -2.23
CA VAL A 93 -7.86 -2.13 -2.87
C VAL A 93 -8.29 -1.31 -4.08
N LYS A 94 -8.88 -1.97 -5.07
CA LYS A 94 -9.49 -1.37 -6.26
C LYS A 94 -10.88 -1.98 -6.46
N ALA A 95 -11.74 -1.30 -7.22
CA ALA A 95 -13.06 -1.84 -7.59
C ALA A 95 -12.91 -3.13 -8.41
N LEU A 96 -13.92 -4.02 -8.37
CA LEU A 96 -13.82 -5.42 -8.84
C LEU A 96 -13.28 -5.58 -10.27
N GLU A 97 -13.73 -4.73 -11.19
CA GLU A 97 -13.36 -4.81 -12.61
C GLU A 97 -12.10 -3.99 -12.95
N THR A 98 -11.47 -3.39 -11.94
CA THR A 98 -10.22 -2.63 -12.13
C THR A 98 -9.08 -3.59 -12.38
N LYS A 99 -8.38 -3.41 -13.51
CA LYS A 99 -7.14 -4.13 -13.78
C LYS A 99 -6.04 -3.63 -12.85
N LEU A 100 -5.42 -4.55 -12.13
CA LEU A 100 -4.29 -4.22 -11.28
C LEU A 100 -3.06 -3.91 -12.13
N ILE A 101 -2.33 -2.87 -11.72
CA ILE A 101 -1.00 -2.56 -12.24
C ILE A 101 -0.08 -3.74 -11.97
N THR A 102 0.62 -4.20 -13.01
CA THR A 102 1.55 -5.33 -12.93
C THR A 102 3.00 -4.87 -12.78
N LYS A 103 3.87 -5.80 -12.39
CA LYS A 103 5.32 -5.65 -12.42
C LYS A 103 5.85 -5.00 -13.70
N ASP A 104 5.42 -5.47 -14.87
CA ASP A 104 5.96 -5.01 -16.15
C ASP A 104 5.73 -3.50 -16.34
N GLN A 105 4.55 -3.01 -15.92
CA GLN A 105 4.22 -1.58 -15.99
C GLN A 105 5.06 -0.76 -15.00
N ILE A 106 5.34 -1.32 -13.82
CA ILE A 106 6.22 -0.67 -12.82
C ILE A 106 7.66 -0.63 -13.36
N GLU A 107 8.18 -1.74 -13.88
CA GLU A 107 9.54 -1.82 -14.44
C GLU A 107 9.71 -0.90 -15.67
N GLU A 108 8.69 -0.78 -16.51
CA GLU A 108 8.69 0.21 -17.60
C GLU A 108 8.86 1.63 -17.07
N VAL A 109 8.13 2.03 -16.01
CA VAL A 109 8.29 3.36 -15.41
C VAL A 109 9.66 3.56 -14.77
N LEU A 110 10.15 2.57 -14.02
CA LEU A 110 11.45 2.68 -13.35
C LEU A 110 12.62 2.71 -14.35
N SER A 111 12.47 2.06 -15.50
CA SER A 111 13.50 2.06 -16.55
C SER A 111 13.46 3.32 -17.42
N THR A 112 12.26 3.79 -17.78
CA THR A 112 12.09 4.98 -18.64
C THR A 112 12.23 6.30 -17.90
N LYS A 113 12.03 6.29 -16.57
CA LYS A 113 12.14 7.45 -15.68
C LYS A 113 11.43 8.70 -16.23
N PRO A 114 10.12 8.62 -16.53
CA PRO A 114 9.41 9.72 -17.17
C PRO A 114 9.44 10.97 -16.27
N ASP A 115 9.44 12.17 -16.85
CA ASP A 115 9.43 13.41 -16.06
C ASP A 115 8.17 13.55 -15.19
N LYS A 116 7.07 12.90 -15.57
CA LYS A 116 5.82 12.91 -14.81
C LYS A 116 5.22 11.51 -14.71
N LEU A 117 4.95 11.08 -13.48
CA LEU A 117 4.23 9.85 -13.22
C LEU A 117 2.74 10.02 -13.53
N LYS A 118 2.15 8.98 -14.11
CA LYS A 118 0.69 8.82 -14.06
C LYS A 118 0.28 8.66 -12.60
N LYS A 119 -0.87 9.25 -12.23
CA LYS A 119 -1.30 9.32 -10.83
C LYS A 119 -1.33 7.95 -10.14
N GLU A 120 -2.00 6.96 -10.74
CA GLU A 120 -2.20 5.63 -10.15
C GLU A 120 -0.89 4.87 -9.94
N ILE A 121 0.01 4.86 -10.94
CA ILE A 121 1.30 4.17 -10.81
C ILE A 121 2.23 4.87 -9.81
N GLY A 122 2.18 6.20 -9.75
CA GLY A 122 2.93 6.95 -8.74
C GLY A 122 2.39 6.74 -7.33
N GLN A 123 1.07 6.63 -7.17
CA GLN A 123 0.46 6.25 -5.89
C GLN A 123 0.99 4.89 -5.43
N LEU A 124 0.88 3.87 -6.28
CA LEU A 124 1.33 2.52 -5.96
C LEU A 124 2.84 2.43 -5.68
N ILE A 125 3.69 3.07 -6.50
CA ILE A 125 5.15 3.09 -6.25
C ILE A 125 5.45 3.77 -4.90
N GLY A 126 4.83 4.92 -4.61
CA GLY A 126 5.02 5.62 -3.34
C GLY A 126 4.52 4.81 -2.15
N GLU A 127 3.47 4.02 -2.31
CA GLU A 127 2.98 3.09 -1.30
C GLU A 127 3.96 1.93 -1.08
N ILE A 128 4.52 1.34 -2.14
CA ILE A 128 5.54 0.29 -2.01
C ILE A 128 6.76 0.80 -1.27
N LEU A 129 7.24 2.00 -1.63
CA LEU A 129 8.37 2.65 -0.97
C LEU A 129 8.11 2.92 0.51
N TRP A 130 6.92 3.41 0.86
CA TRP A 130 6.62 3.83 2.22
C TRP A 130 6.15 2.70 3.13
N TYR A 131 5.23 1.87 2.67
CA TYR A 131 4.58 0.82 3.46
C TYR A 131 5.35 -0.48 3.51
N LYS A 132 6.42 -0.60 2.72
CA LYS A 132 7.31 -1.77 2.64
C LYS A 132 6.70 -2.97 1.92
N LYS A 133 5.48 -3.32 2.30
CA LYS A 133 4.69 -4.40 1.73
C LYS A 133 3.27 -3.94 1.47
N VAL A 134 2.86 -3.99 0.21
CA VAL A 134 1.53 -3.61 -0.26
C VAL A 134 0.84 -4.87 -0.73
N LEU A 135 -0.21 -5.26 -0.01
CA LEU A 135 -1.14 -6.25 -0.53
C LEU A 135 -2.15 -5.51 -1.41
N TYR A 136 -2.04 -5.74 -2.71
CA TYR A 136 -2.77 -5.02 -3.74
C TYR A 136 -3.83 -5.93 -4.36
N THR A 137 -5.10 -5.51 -4.35
CA THR A 137 -6.20 -6.38 -4.79
C THR A 137 -7.35 -5.60 -5.40
N ASN A 138 -8.09 -6.24 -6.29
CA ASN A 138 -9.43 -5.79 -6.70
C ASN A 138 -10.53 -6.69 -6.14
N GLY A 139 -10.25 -7.53 -5.14
CA GLY A 139 -11.19 -8.53 -4.64
C GLY A 139 -11.23 -9.84 -5.44
N VAL A 140 -10.55 -9.95 -6.59
CA VAL A 140 -10.45 -11.23 -7.34
C VAL A 140 -8.99 -11.61 -7.58
N GLU A 141 -8.20 -10.67 -8.10
CA GLU A 141 -6.75 -10.77 -8.21
C GLU A 141 -6.10 -10.22 -6.93
N TRP A 142 -5.04 -10.88 -6.47
CA TRP A 142 -4.29 -10.48 -5.29
C TRP A 142 -2.79 -10.55 -5.57
N ARG A 143 -2.09 -9.48 -5.21
CA ARG A 143 -0.66 -9.31 -5.40
C ARG A 143 -0.01 -8.81 -4.13
N CYS A 144 1.20 -9.29 -3.84
CA CYS A 144 2.03 -8.77 -2.76
C CYS A 144 3.24 -8.06 -3.40
N LEU A 145 3.25 -6.74 -3.30
CA LEU A 145 4.27 -5.86 -3.87
C LEU A 145 5.17 -5.34 -2.76
N TYR A 146 6.48 -5.48 -2.93
CA TYR A 146 7.45 -5.02 -1.92
C TYR A 146 8.82 -4.77 -2.55
N ILE A 147 9.71 -4.09 -1.85
CA ILE A 147 11.12 -3.96 -2.27
C ILE A 147 11.88 -5.17 -1.77
N ASN A 148 12.66 -5.82 -2.64
CA ASN A 148 13.41 -7.02 -2.30
C ASN A 148 14.33 -6.80 -1.09
N GLU A 149 15.09 -5.71 -1.12
CA GLU A 149 16.08 -5.36 -0.10
C GLU A 149 16.09 -3.84 0.12
N TYR A 150 16.02 -3.44 1.40
CA TYR A 150 16.15 -2.05 1.80
C TYR A 150 17.59 -1.77 2.21
N SER A 151 18.35 -1.07 1.35
CA SER A 151 19.65 -0.53 1.75
C SER A 151 19.49 0.62 2.74
N GLU A 152 20.48 0.87 3.58
CA GLU A 152 20.46 2.04 4.49
C GLU A 152 20.29 3.35 3.73
N GLU A 153 20.87 3.46 2.53
CA GLU A 153 20.74 4.63 1.67
C GLU A 153 19.29 4.82 1.20
N LEU A 154 18.64 3.74 0.74
CA LEU A 154 17.25 3.77 0.32
C LEU A 154 16.32 4.18 1.47
N ILE A 155 16.54 3.61 2.66
CA ILE A 155 15.78 3.96 3.87
C ILE A 155 15.91 5.45 4.20
N LYS A 156 17.16 5.95 4.29
CA LYS A 156 17.44 7.37 4.57
C LYS A 156 16.79 8.27 3.53
N ARG A 157 16.80 7.87 2.26
CA ARG A 157 16.24 8.65 1.16
C ARG A 157 14.71 8.68 1.18
N ILE A 158 14.05 7.56 1.43
CA ILE A 158 12.59 7.46 1.60
C ILE A 158 12.12 8.36 2.75
N ILE A 159 12.74 8.22 3.94
CA ILE A 159 12.36 9.01 5.12
C ILE A 159 12.67 10.50 4.90
N GLY A 160 13.83 10.82 4.34
CA GLY A 160 14.23 12.18 3.99
C GLY A 160 13.21 12.84 3.07
N MET A 161 12.79 12.14 2.01
CA MET A 161 11.79 12.63 1.06
C MET A 161 10.43 12.91 1.71
N VAL A 162 9.96 12.05 2.63
CA VAL A 162 8.72 12.32 3.37
C VAL A 162 8.86 13.53 4.28
N ASN A 163 10.00 13.71 4.94
CA ASN A 163 10.25 14.89 5.77
C ASN A 163 10.33 16.18 4.94
N GLU A 164 11.02 16.14 3.79
CA GLU A 164 11.05 17.25 2.82
C GLU A 164 9.63 17.63 2.36
N ARG A 165 8.78 16.63 2.06
CA ARG A 165 7.37 16.85 1.73
C ARG A 165 6.64 17.55 2.86
N ILE A 166 6.76 17.02 4.09
CA ILE A 166 6.06 17.56 5.27
C ILE A 166 6.45 19.03 5.49
N ASP A 167 7.73 19.38 5.34
CA ASP A 167 8.19 20.76 5.51
C ASP A 167 7.74 21.65 4.35
N SER A 168 7.82 21.18 3.11
CA SER A 168 7.34 21.92 1.94
C SER A 168 5.84 22.21 2.00
N GLU A 169 5.02 21.28 2.49
CA GLU A 169 3.57 21.46 2.64
C GLU A 169 3.22 22.43 3.79
N LYS A 170 4.05 22.53 4.84
CA LYS A 170 3.87 23.54 5.89
C LYS A 170 4.11 24.95 5.35
N GLU A 171 5.15 25.11 4.53
CA GLU A 171 5.50 26.39 3.93
C GLU A 171 4.51 26.80 2.84
N ASN A 172 4.09 25.85 2.00
CA ASN A 172 3.22 26.08 0.85
C ASN A 172 2.12 25.02 0.73
N PRO A 173 1.04 25.08 1.53
CA PRO A 173 0.01 24.03 1.58
C PRO A 173 -0.72 23.76 0.26
N ASN A 174 -0.71 24.72 -0.67
CA ASN A 174 -1.40 24.64 -1.96
C ASN A 174 -0.49 24.17 -3.10
N LYS A 175 0.79 23.89 -2.83
CA LYS A 175 1.75 23.45 -3.84
C LYS A 175 1.95 21.95 -3.73
N ASP A 176 1.75 21.24 -4.83
CA ASP A 176 2.04 19.82 -4.91
C ASP A 176 3.55 19.58 -4.77
N PHE A 177 3.90 18.61 -3.92
CA PHE A 177 5.27 18.17 -3.75
C PHE A 177 5.58 17.06 -4.77
N ASP A 178 6.39 17.39 -5.76
CA ASP A 178 6.86 16.43 -6.76
C ASP A 178 7.99 15.58 -6.18
N TRP A 179 7.59 14.50 -5.51
CA TRP A 179 8.51 13.53 -4.91
C TRP A 179 9.24 12.71 -5.99
N TRP A 180 8.63 12.51 -7.16
CA TRP A 180 9.19 11.64 -8.19
C TRP A 180 10.44 12.22 -8.82
N GLU A 181 10.44 13.52 -9.13
CA GLU A 181 11.61 14.20 -9.68
C GLU A 181 12.84 14.05 -8.78
N ARG A 182 12.62 13.96 -7.46
CA ARG A 182 13.67 13.78 -6.46
C ARG A 182 14.08 12.32 -6.26
N PHE A 183 13.29 11.36 -6.74
CA PHE A 183 13.45 9.95 -6.41
C PHE A 183 13.78 9.07 -7.63
N LYS A 184 13.44 9.51 -8.85
CA LYS A 184 13.52 8.70 -10.08
C LYS A 184 14.89 8.11 -10.41
N ASP A 185 15.96 8.66 -9.84
CA ASP A 185 17.34 8.21 -10.07
C ASP A 185 17.88 7.21 -9.04
N ILE A 186 17.11 6.88 -8.01
CA ILE A 186 17.50 5.88 -7.03
C ILE A 186 17.17 4.50 -7.56
N GLU A 187 18.15 3.61 -7.54
CA GLU A 187 17.96 2.23 -7.95
C GLU A 187 17.37 1.41 -6.80
N PHE A 188 16.27 0.72 -7.09
CA PHE A 188 15.66 -0.26 -6.20
C PHE A 188 14.90 -1.30 -7.04
N LYS A 189 14.71 -2.49 -6.47
CA LYS A 189 14.02 -3.59 -7.14
C LYS A 189 12.72 -3.92 -6.42
N ILE A 190 11.62 -3.77 -7.15
CA ILE A 190 10.31 -4.23 -6.70
C ILE A 190 10.15 -5.72 -7.03
N VAL A 191 9.67 -6.47 -6.06
CA VAL A 191 9.15 -7.82 -6.21
C VAL A 191 7.63 -7.72 -6.30
N ASP A 192 7.07 -8.45 -7.26
CA ASP A 192 5.65 -8.61 -7.44
C ASP A 192 5.31 -10.09 -7.36
N GLU A 193 4.83 -10.50 -6.19
CA GLU A 193 4.32 -11.84 -5.97
C GLU A 193 2.83 -11.88 -6.30
N CYS A 194 2.52 -12.43 -7.49
CA CYS A 194 1.14 -12.75 -7.86
C CYS A 194 0.63 -13.89 -6.97
N ILE A 195 -0.11 -13.55 -5.90
CA ILE A 195 -0.71 -14.51 -4.98
C ILE A 195 -1.71 -15.38 -5.74
N THR A 196 -2.63 -14.74 -6.46
CA THR A 196 -3.57 -15.39 -7.38
C THR A 196 -4.09 -14.37 -8.40
N LYS A 197 -4.38 -14.84 -9.62
CA LYS A 197 -5.13 -14.07 -10.62
C LYS A 197 -6.64 -14.18 -10.45
N ASN A 198 -7.10 -15.21 -9.74
CA ASN A 198 -8.50 -15.46 -9.44
C ASN A 198 -8.59 -16.27 -8.14
N CYS A 199 -8.92 -15.60 -7.03
CA CYS A 199 -9.06 -16.23 -5.73
C CYS A 199 -10.27 -17.18 -5.65
N ILE A 200 -11.31 -16.95 -6.44
CA ILE A 200 -12.53 -17.78 -6.47
C ILE A 200 -12.20 -19.16 -7.06
N GLU A 201 -11.43 -19.20 -8.13
CA GLU A 201 -11.01 -20.47 -8.75
C GLU A 201 -9.96 -21.20 -7.91
N ASN A 202 -9.01 -20.47 -7.32
CA ASN A 202 -7.81 -21.02 -6.67
C ASN A 202 -7.81 -20.83 -5.14
N TRP A 203 -8.97 -20.95 -4.50
CA TRP A 203 -9.20 -20.53 -3.11
C TRP A 203 -8.20 -21.09 -2.09
N ASP A 204 -7.99 -22.41 -2.07
CA ASP A 204 -7.16 -23.03 -1.02
C ASP A 204 -5.69 -22.62 -1.12
N ASP A 205 -5.16 -22.58 -2.36
CA ASP A 205 -3.79 -22.10 -2.63
C ASP A 205 -3.67 -20.59 -2.32
N PHE A 206 -4.68 -19.80 -2.68
CA PHE A 206 -4.77 -18.38 -2.34
C PHE A 206 -4.67 -18.16 -0.83
N ILE A 207 -5.50 -18.82 -0.03
CA ILE A 207 -5.49 -18.68 1.43
C ILE A 207 -4.16 -19.16 2.01
N ALA A 208 -3.62 -20.28 1.52
CA ALA A 208 -2.33 -20.79 1.95
C ALA A 208 -1.18 -19.81 1.70
N LYS A 209 -1.18 -19.11 0.55
CA LYS A 209 -0.20 -18.07 0.22
C LYS A 209 -0.39 -16.80 1.05
N ILE A 210 -1.64 -16.35 1.24
CA ILE A 210 -1.93 -15.23 2.15
C ILE A 210 -1.36 -15.50 3.53
N HIS A 211 -1.60 -16.69 4.09
CA HIS A 211 -1.11 -17.08 5.41
C HIS A 211 0.41 -17.14 5.56
N LYS A 212 1.15 -17.21 4.45
CA LYS A 212 2.62 -17.19 4.43
C LYS A 212 3.20 -15.78 4.36
N ILE A 213 2.38 -14.75 4.16
CA ILE A 213 2.86 -13.38 4.13
C ILE A 213 3.44 -13.01 5.49
N ASN A 214 4.76 -12.82 5.53
CA ASN A 214 5.43 -12.23 6.67
C ASN A 214 5.33 -10.70 6.60
N TRP A 215 4.80 -10.08 7.65
CA TRP A 215 4.66 -8.63 7.77
C TRP A 215 5.76 -7.99 8.65
N GLU A 216 6.69 -8.79 9.19
CA GLU A 216 7.81 -8.29 10.01
C GLU A 216 8.97 -7.75 9.18
#